data_AF-A0A0V1M5G5-F1
#
_entry.id   AF-A0A0V1M5G5-F1
#
_cell.length_a   1.000
_cell.length_b   1.000
_cell.length_c   1.000
_cell.angle_alpha   90.00
_cell.angle_beta   90.00
_cell.angle_gamma   90.00
#
_symmetry.space_group_name_H-M   'P 1'
#
loop_
_entity.id
_entity.type
_entity.pdbx_description
1 polymer ?
#
loop_
_entity_poly.entity_id
_entity_poly.type
_entity_poly.pdbx_seq_one_letter_code
_entity_poly.pdbx_strand_id
1 'polypeptide(L)'
;MKAHKKEGCNKMRIRAFPMNMDESYVESTWELLRGAIQKIQIQNNSVLSFEELYRNAYTLVLHKHGDKLYNGLREVITEHLQKKIRMDVLKAMKNSNFLEVLNDAWNEHTTSMIMIRDILMYMDRVYVSQHSVDPVYDLGLILFRDEVIRYDGIRDNLSNTLLNMIMAERHGEAVHMLSVKNACLMLMALGIHARTVYEEDFENPFLQQSAEFFREEGLRYLSENNAGAYIQKVQQRINEESIRARHYLDAMTEVKIIKVLEEELISKNLRIIVDMENSGVVHMLTQDRYEDLNAMYVLLKRVPNGLTVMSSAMSNYLRQQGTALVHELTNGISTSPVQFIENLLSLKSRFDKFLSQAFENDSLFRRVISADFEYFLNLNPSSPEYLSLFIDDKLKKGSKAMSESDLENVMDRAMILFRHLQEKDVFERYYKQHLAKRLLHTRSLADDAEKSVIAKLRMECGCHFTSKIEGMFKDMQLSATINENIRNMKDAHPEFVKKKDCH
;
A
#
# COMPACT_ATOMS: atom_id res chain seq x y z
N MET A 1 -67.73 -54.61 34.41
CA MET A 1 -69.04 -54.12 34.88
C MET A 1 -69.03 -52.59 34.83
N LYS A 2 -70.06 -52.03 34.17
CA LYS A 2 -70.54 -50.64 34.21
C LYS A 2 -69.66 -49.52 33.66
N ALA A 3 -70.05 -49.10 32.46
CA ALA A 3 -69.90 -47.76 31.92
C ALA A 3 -70.78 -46.73 32.67
N HIS A 4 -70.32 -45.47 32.75
CA HIS A 4 -71.13 -44.24 32.78
C HIS A 4 -70.22 -43.08 32.32
N LYS A 5 -70.37 -42.61 31.06
CA LYS A 5 -71.13 -41.43 30.62
C LYS A 5 -70.65 -40.11 31.24
N LYS A 6 -69.87 -39.33 30.48
CA LYS A 6 -69.73 -37.88 30.63
C LYS A 6 -70.66 -37.19 29.62
N GLU A 7 -71.55 -36.37 30.16
CA GLU A 7 -72.42 -35.43 29.46
C GLU A 7 -71.65 -34.22 28.92
N GLY A 8 -72.26 -33.52 27.95
CA GLY A 8 -72.07 -32.08 27.80
C GLY A 8 -71.20 -31.61 26.64
N CYS A 9 -71.67 -31.80 25.41
CA CYS A 9 -71.18 -31.08 24.24
C CYS A 9 -71.54 -29.59 24.36
N ASN A 10 -70.58 -28.74 24.77
CA ASN A 10 -70.71 -27.29 24.63
C ASN A 10 -69.97 -26.86 23.36
N LYS A 11 -70.66 -26.91 22.21
CA LYS A 11 -70.17 -26.41 20.92
C LYS A 11 -69.83 -24.93 21.07
N MET A 12 -68.54 -24.58 21.06
CA MET A 12 -68.09 -23.23 20.79
C MET A 12 -68.61 -22.80 19.41
N ARG A 13 -69.51 -21.83 19.40
CA ARG A 13 -69.95 -21.13 18.19
C ARG A 13 -68.78 -20.34 17.64
N ILE A 14 -68.16 -20.82 16.57
CA ILE A 14 -67.33 -20.00 15.69
C ILE A 14 -68.27 -18.96 15.08
N ARG A 15 -68.14 -17.69 15.48
CA ARG A 15 -68.86 -16.59 14.82
C ARG A 15 -68.31 -16.47 13.40
N ALA A 16 -69.21 -16.49 12.42
CA ALA A 16 -68.87 -16.27 11.02
C ALA A 16 -68.31 -14.85 10.84
N PHE A 17 -67.25 -14.74 10.03
CA PHE A 17 -66.64 -13.47 9.65
C PHE A 17 -67.63 -12.63 8.82
N PRO A 18 -67.87 -11.35 9.16
CA PRO A 18 -68.70 -10.47 8.34
C PRO A 18 -68.05 -10.28 6.95
N MET A 19 -68.82 -10.50 5.88
CA MET A 19 -68.36 -10.36 4.49
C MET A 19 -68.08 -8.91 4.07
N ASN A 20 -68.60 -7.92 4.81
CA ASN A 20 -68.27 -6.50 4.67
C ASN A 20 -67.91 -5.95 6.06
N MET A 21 -66.73 -5.33 6.18
CA MET A 21 -66.32 -4.63 7.41
C MET A 21 -67.06 -3.29 7.45
N ASP A 22 -67.77 -3.03 8.54
CA ASP A 22 -68.34 -1.71 8.82
C ASP A 22 -67.20 -0.71 9.09
N GLU A 23 -67.33 0.53 8.61
CA GLU A 23 -66.30 1.57 8.74
C GLU A 23 -66.00 1.87 10.22
N SER A 24 -67.01 1.75 11.09
CA SER A 24 -66.85 1.85 12.55
C SER A 24 -65.96 0.74 13.14
N TYR A 25 -65.96 -0.46 12.55
CA TYR A 25 -65.12 -1.56 13.00
C TYR A 25 -63.66 -1.36 12.53
N VAL A 26 -63.48 -0.84 11.31
CA VAL A 26 -62.15 -0.47 10.79
C VAL A 26 -61.51 0.61 11.68
N GLU A 27 -62.28 1.65 12.04
CA GLU A 27 -61.80 2.74 12.88
C GLU A 27 -61.45 2.26 14.30
N SER A 28 -62.33 1.48 14.94
CA SER A 28 -62.05 0.96 16.28
C SER A 28 -60.85 0.01 16.31
N THR A 29 -60.66 -0.80 15.27
CA THR A 29 -59.51 -1.70 15.14
C THR A 29 -58.22 -0.91 14.91
N TRP A 30 -58.27 0.15 14.10
CA TRP A 30 -57.14 1.06 13.90
C TRP A 30 -56.76 1.78 15.20
N GLU A 31 -57.72 2.33 15.94
CA GLU A 31 -57.45 3.01 17.21
C GLU A 31 -56.83 2.08 18.27
N LEU A 32 -57.24 0.81 18.28
CA LEU A 32 -56.61 -0.22 19.12
C LEU A 32 -55.14 -0.44 18.71
N LEU A 33 -54.86 -0.57 17.41
CA LEU A 33 -53.50 -0.72 16.89
C LEU A 33 -52.64 0.52 17.14
N ARG A 34 -53.20 1.73 16.91
CA ARG A 34 -52.57 3.03 17.21
C ARG A 34 -52.15 3.08 18.69
N GLY A 35 -53.07 2.77 19.60
CA GLY A 35 -52.79 2.77 21.03
C GLY A 35 -51.74 1.72 21.43
N ALA A 36 -51.72 0.56 20.78
CA ALA A 36 -50.69 -0.45 20.98
C ALA A 36 -49.31 0.01 20.48
N ILE A 37 -49.22 0.61 19.29
CA ILE A 37 -47.99 1.18 18.73
C ILE A 37 -47.43 2.25 19.66
N GLN A 38 -48.27 3.18 20.13
CA GLN A 38 -47.87 4.21 21.09
C GLN A 38 -47.33 3.62 22.40
N LYS A 39 -47.98 2.57 22.92
CA LYS A 39 -47.51 1.83 24.11
C LYS A 39 -46.16 1.16 23.88
N ILE A 40 -45.93 0.59 22.71
CA ILE A 40 -44.63 0.01 22.32
C ILE A 40 -43.55 1.09 22.29
N GLN A 41 -43.83 2.24 21.67
CA GLN A 41 -42.88 3.37 21.58
C GLN A 41 -42.51 3.99 22.94
N ILE A 42 -43.35 3.86 23.96
CA ILE A 42 -43.03 4.28 25.34
C ILE A 42 -42.55 3.12 26.22
N GLN A 43 -42.17 1.98 25.63
CA GLN A 43 -41.69 0.77 26.31
C GLN A 43 -42.66 0.13 27.30
N ASN A 44 -43.97 0.38 27.14
CA ASN A 44 -45.02 -0.17 27.99
C ASN A 44 -45.81 -1.28 27.27
N ASN A 45 -45.12 -2.36 26.91
CA ASN A 45 -45.64 -3.45 26.07
C ASN A 45 -46.08 -4.71 26.83
N SER A 46 -45.87 -4.78 28.16
CA SER A 46 -46.13 -5.97 28.97
C SER A 46 -47.61 -6.43 29.02
N VAL A 47 -48.53 -5.51 28.73
CA VAL A 47 -49.99 -5.75 28.76
C VAL A 47 -50.55 -6.04 27.36
N LEU A 48 -49.70 -6.07 26.32
CA LEU A 48 -50.15 -6.24 24.94
C LEU A 48 -50.17 -7.73 24.52
N SER A 49 -51.25 -8.14 23.85
CA SER A 49 -51.33 -9.44 23.18
C SER A 49 -50.86 -9.31 21.73
N PHE A 50 -49.61 -9.69 21.44
CA PHE A 50 -49.04 -9.62 20.09
C PHE A 50 -49.83 -10.45 19.06
N GLU A 51 -50.38 -11.59 19.46
CA GLU A 51 -51.22 -12.43 18.59
C GLU A 51 -52.53 -11.72 18.20
N GLU A 52 -53.17 -11.05 19.16
CA GLU A 52 -54.41 -10.31 18.91
C GLU A 52 -54.15 -9.11 17.99
N LEU A 53 -53.08 -8.36 18.26
CA LEU A 53 -52.66 -7.22 17.44
C LEU A 53 -52.33 -7.67 16.01
N TYR A 54 -51.59 -8.77 15.86
CA TYR A 54 -51.30 -9.35 14.55
C TYR A 54 -52.57 -9.76 13.81
N ARG A 55 -53.52 -10.43 14.48
CA ARG A 55 -54.80 -10.85 13.85
C ARG A 55 -55.62 -9.65 13.40
N ASN A 56 -55.64 -8.59 14.19
CA ASN A 56 -56.34 -7.34 13.86
C ASN A 56 -55.70 -6.65 12.66
N ALA A 57 -54.37 -6.51 12.65
CA ALA A 57 -53.63 -5.97 11.50
C ALA A 57 -53.81 -6.81 10.23
N TYR A 58 -53.73 -8.14 10.35
CA TYR A 58 -53.99 -9.09 9.26
C TYR A 58 -55.38 -8.88 8.65
N THR A 59 -56.41 -8.74 9.50
CA THR A 59 -57.79 -8.54 9.06
C THR A 59 -57.94 -7.23 8.29
N LEU A 60 -57.33 -6.13 8.75
CA LEU A 60 -57.37 -4.85 8.05
C LEU A 60 -56.73 -4.93 6.65
N VAL A 61 -55.57 -5.57 6.53
CA VAL A 61 -54.88 -5.74 5.24
C VAL A 61 -55.68 -6.65 4.31
N LEU A 62 -56.23 -7.76 4.83
CA LEU A 62 -57.04 -8.71 4.06
C LEU A 62 -58.29 -8.05 3.44
N HIS A 63 -58.92 -7.12 4.17
CA HIS A 63 -60.09 -6.36 3.73
C HIS A 63 -59.73 -5.08 2.95
N LYS A 64 -58.53 -4.99 2.34
CA LYS A 64 -58.08 -3.87 1.49
C LYS A 64 -57.93 -2.52 2.20
N HIS A 65 -57.78 -2.49 3.52
CA HIS A 65 -57.49 -1.27 4.29
C HIS A 65 -55.98 -1.11 4.61
N GLY A 66 -55.11 -1.71 3.79
CA GLY A 66 -53.66 -1.64 3.97
C GLY A 66 -53.09 -0.22 3.88
N ASP A 67 -53.62 0.62 2.99
CA ASP A 67 -53.18 2.01 2.82
C ASP A 67 -53.43 2.87 4.07
N LYS A 68 -54.64 2.79 4.62
CA LYS A 68 -55.01 3.48 5.86
C LYS A 68 -54.12 3.04 7.02
N LEU A 69 -53.81 1.74 7.13
CA LEU A 69 -52.96 1.20 8.18
C LEU A 69 -51.49 1.64 8.01
N TYR A 70 -50.96 1.65 6.78
CA TYR A 70 -49.57 2.05 6.51
C TYR A 70 -49.36 3.56 6.72
N ASN A 71 -50.27 4.40 6.20
CA ASN A 71 -50.21 5.85 6.38
C ASN A 71 -50.47 6.24 7.84
N GLY A 72 -51.43 5.59 8.50
CA GLY A 72 -51.66 5.78 9.93
C GLY A 72 -50.45 5.40 10.78
N LEU A 73 -49.77 4.28 10.45
CA LEU A 73 -48.52 3.90 11.11
C LEU A 73 -47.45 4.99 10.94
N ARG A 74 -47.25 5.47 9.71
CA ARG A 74 -46.31 6.56 9.41
C ARG A 74 -46.61 7.78 10.27
N GLU A 75 -47.86 8.23 10.31
CA GLU A 75 -48.29 9.39 11.11
C GLU A 75 -47.99 9.22 12.60
N VAL A 76 -48.33 8.06 13.17
CA VAL A 76 -48.10 7.78 14.60
C VAL A 76 -46.62 7.76 14.95
N ILE A 77 -45.79 7.17 14.09
CA ILE A 77 -44.33 7.17 14.28
C ILE A 77 -43.78 8.59 14.15
N THR A 78 -44.14 9.31 13.09
CA THR A 78 -43.71 10.69 12.87
C THR A 78 -44.07 11.59 14.05
N GLU A 79 -45.31 11.50 14.55
CA GLU A 79 -45.77 12.30 15.69
C GLU A 79 -44.93 12.02 16.95
N HIS A 80 -44.65 10.76 17.24
CA HIS A 80 -43.80 10.37 18.37
C HIS A 80 -42.37 10.90 18.23
N LEU A 81 -41.76 10.72 17.05
CA LEU A 81 -40.41 11.20 16.76
C LEU A 81 -40.31 12.73 16.89
N GLN A 82 -41.30 13.47 16.38
CA GLN A 82 -41.33 14.93 16.42
C GLN A 82 -41.58 15.48 17.84
N LYS A 83 -42.59 14.96 18.55
CA LYS A 83 -43.05 15.56 19.81
C LYS A 83 -42.24 15.12 21.03
N LYS A 84 -41.64 13.93 20.99
CA LYS A 84 -40.86 13.38 22.10
C LYS A 84 -39.38 13.32 21.75
N ILE A 85 -39.01 12.43 20.83
CA ILE A 85 -37.60 12.07 20.58
C ILE A 85 -36.78 13.28 20.15
N ARG A 86 -37.24 14.02 19.13
CA ARG A 86 -36.56 15.23 18.64
C ARG A 86 -36.41 16.28 19.74
N MET A 87 -37.45 16.51 20.54
CA MET A 87 -37.42 17.51 21.61
C MET A 87 -36.41 17.14 22.71
N ASP A 88 -36.34 15.85 23.06
CA ASP A 88 -35.37 15.34 24.04
C ASP A 88 -33.93 15.47 23.51
N VAL A 89 -33.69 15.14 22.24
CA VAL A 89 -32.39 15.30 21.58
C VAL A 89 -31.98 16.77 21.50
N LEU A 90 -32.88 17.68 21.11
CA LEU A 90 -32.61 19.13 21.07
C LEU A 90 -32.31 19.70 22.45
N LYS A 91 -32.96 19.19 23.50
CA LYS A 91 -32.66 19.56 24.88
C LYS A 91 -31.28 19.04 25.30
N ALA A 92 -30.95 17.81 24.91
CA ALA A 92 -29.66 17.20 25.18
C ALA A 92 -28.50 17.89 24.43
N MET A 93 -28.72 18.50 23.26
CA MET A 93 -27.69 19.30 22.57
C MET A 93 -27.17 20.48 23.41
N LYS A 94 -28.01 21.03 24.30
CA LYS A 94 -27.62 22.12 25.20
C LYS A 94 -26.87 21.62 26.45
N ASN A 95 -26.89 20.31 26.67
CA ASN A 95 -26.30 19.65 27.82
C ASN A 95 -25.14 18.77 27.35
N SER A 96 -24.25 18.35 28.25
CA SER A 96 -23.07 17.54 27.88
C SER A 96 -23.39 16.06 27.57
N ASN A 97 -24.66 15.67 27.39
CA ASN A 97 -25.10 14.27 27.25
C ASN A 97 -25.78 13.96 25.90
N PHE A 98 -25.56 14.78 24.87
CA PHE A 98 -26.17 14.66 23.55
C PHE A 98 -26.06 13.25 22.92
N LEU A 99 -24.85 12.69 22.84
CA LEU A 99 -24.64 11.38 22.19
C LEU A 99 -25.26 10.22 22.96
N GLU A 100 -25.29 10.30 24.29
CA GLU A 100 -25.92 9.30 25.15
C GLU A 100 -27.43 9.27 24.89
N VAL A 101 -28.09 10.43 24.99
CA VAL A 101 -29.53 10.56 24.73
C VAL A 101 -29.89 10.14 23.30
N LEU A 102 -29.08 10.51 22.32
CA LEU A 102 -29.32 10.13 20.93
C LEU A 102 -29.18 8.61 20.71
N ASN A 103 -28.15 8.00 21.30
CA ASN A 103 -27.92 6.57 21.21
C ASN A 103 -29.05 5.79 21.89
N ASP A 104 -29.50 6.22 23.06
CA ASP A 104 -30.62 5.61 23.75
C ASP A 104 -31.88 5.72 22.91
N ALA A 105 -32.24 6.92 22.45
CA ALA A 105 -33.39 7.13 21.57
C ALA A 105 -33.35 6.25 20.31
N TRP A 106 -32.17 6.06 19.70
CA TRP A 106 -31.99 5.17 18.55
C TRP A 106 -32.22 3.69 18.92
N ASN A 107 -31.66 3.21 20.02
CA ASN A 107 -31.82 1.83 20.46
C ASN A 107 -33.27 1.52 20.86
N GLU A 108 -33.93 2.46 21.52
CA GLU A 108 -35.35 2.35 21.88
C GLU A 108 -36.24 2.32 20.64
N HIS A 109 -35.98 3.21 19.68
CA HIS A 109 -36.72 3.29 18.42
C HIS A 109 -36.56 2.02 17.59
N THR A 110 -35.34 1.54 17.37
CA THR A 110 -35.09 0.31 16.60
C THR A 110 -35.72 -0.92 17.26
N THR A 111 -35.63 -1.04 18.59
CA THR A 111 -36.30 -2.11 19.35
C THR A 111 -37.83 -2.03 19.19
N SER A 112 -38.40 -0.83 19.25
CA SER A 112 -39.83 -0.59 19.01
C SER A 112 -40.24 -0.97 17.59
N MET A 113 -39.43 -0.62 16.59
CA MET A 113 -39.71 -0.92 15.20
C MET A 113 -39.66 -2.42 14.88
N ILE A 114 -38.79 -3.19 15.55
CA ILE A 114 -38.80 -4.67 15.44
C ILE A 114 -40.15 -5.22 15.91
N MET A 115 -40.64 -4.78 17.07
CA MET A 115 -41.92 -5.23 17.61
C MET A 115 -43.10 -4.83 16.72
N ILE A 116 -43.09 -3.60 16.19
CA ILE A 116 -44.13 -3.10 15.28
C ILE A 116 -44.12 -3.90 13.97
N ARG A 117 -42.94 -4.16 13.39
CA ARG A 117 -42.77 -5.00 12.20
C ARG A 117 -43.35 -6.40 12.44
N ASP A 118 -43.10 -7.00 13.60
CA ASP A 118 -43.59 -8.35 13.90
C ASP A 118 -45.12 -8.40 14.00
N ILE A 119 -45.75 -7.36 14.57
CA ILE A 119 -47.21 -7.18 14.58
C ILE A 119 -47.74 -6.99 13.15
N LEU A 120 -47.02 -6.24 12.31
CA LEU A 120 -47.43 -5.88 10.95
C LEU A 120 -46.82 -6.79 9.88
N MET A 121 -46.35 -7.98 10.24
CA MET A 121 -45.61 -8.86 9.32
C MET A 121 -46.39 -9.22 8.04
N TYR A 122 -47.72 -9.30 8.10
CA TYR A 122 -48.54 -9.54 6.92
C TYR A 122 -48.62 -8.33 5.97
N MET A 123 -48.53 -7.11 6.51
CA MET A 123 -48.45 -5.88 5.71
C MET A 123 -47.18 -5.88 4.85
N ASP A 124 -46.03 -6.22 5.43
CA ASP A 124 -44.76 -6.32 4.69
C ASP A 124 -44.82 -7.36 3.56
N ARG A 125 -45.51 -8.49 3.79
CA ARG A 125 -45.60 -9.57 2.79
C ARG A 125 -46.53 -9.25 1.64
N VAL A 126 -47.64 -8.56 1.90
CA VAL A 126 -48.72 -8.39 0.92
C VAL A 126 -48.78 -6.95 0.41
N TYR A 127 -49.01 -5.99 1.31
CA TYR A 127 -49.25 -4.61 0.93
C TYR A 127 -47.98 -3.93 0.38
N VAL A 128 -46.87 -4.04 1.11
CA VAL A 128 -45.59 -3.41 0.74
C VAL A 128 -45.10 -3.90 -0.62
N SER A 129 -45.16 -5.23 -0.84
CA SER A 129 -44.82 -5.85 -2.12
C SER A 129 -45.73 -5.41 -3.28
N GLN A 130 -47.05 -5.32 -3.05
CA GLN A 130 -48.01 -4.93 -4.08
C GLN A 130 -47.93 -3.44 -4.46
N HIS A 131 -47.63 -2.58 -3.50
CA HIS A 131 -47.62 -1.12 -3.68
C HIS A 131 -46.21 -0.54 -3.86
N SER A 132 -45.16 -1.36 -3.80
CA SER A 132 -43.75 -0.94 -3.95
C SER A 132 -43.38 0.21 -3.00
N VAL A 133 -43.87 0.14 -1.76
CA VAL A 133 -43.50 1.05 -0.67
C VAL A 133 -42.42 0.43 0.21
N ASP A 134 -41.86 1.19 1.15
CA ASP A 134 -40.81 0.69 2.04
C ASP A 134 -41.37 -0.29 3.10
N PRO A 135 -40.66 -1.38 3.44
CA PRO A 135 -40.99 -2.24 4.56
C PRO A 135 -41.14 -1.47 5.86
N VAL A 136 -41.95 -1.97 6.79
CA VAL A 136 -42.28 -1.28 8.05
C VAL A 136 -41.04 -0.90 8.86
N TYR A 137 -40.06 -1.81 8.97
CA TYR A 137 -38.82 -1.52 9.69
C TYR A 137 -38.02 -0.40 9.02
N ASP A 138 -37.85 -0.48 7.70
CA ASP A 138 -37.10 0.48 6.90
C ASP A 138 -37.78 1.86 6.91
N LEU A 139 -39.12 1.91 6.82
CA LEU A 139 -39.90 3.13 7.03
C LEU A 139 -39.56 3.78 8.37
N GLY A 140 -39.47 2.98 9.45
CA GLY A 140 -39.07 3.50 10.76
C GLY A 140 -37.69 4.13 10.76
N LEU A 141 -36.73 3.57 10.02
CA LEU A 141 -35.39 4.14 9.88
C LEU A 141 -35.40 5.43 9.04
N ILE A 142 -36.14 5.45 7.94
CA ILE A 142 -36.35 6.65 7.09
C ILE A 142 -36.91 7.79 7.94
N LEU A 143 -37.96 7.52 8.72
CA LEU A 143 -38.58 8.51 9.57
C LEU A 143 -37.63 9.01 10.66
N PHE A 144 -36.84 8.14 11.29
CA PHE A 144 -35.83 8.58 12.26
C PHE A 144 -34.75 9.46 11.61
N ARG A 145 -34.28 9.09 10.42
CA ARG A 145 -33.32 9.89 9.64
C ARG A 145 -33.88 11.27 9.34
N ASP A 146 -35.07 11.34 8.76
CA ASP A 146 -35.63 12.59 8.21
C ASP A 146 -36.20 13.48 9.32
N GLU A 147 -36.82 12.89 10.34
CA GLU A 147 -37.47 13.65 11.42
C GLU A 147 -36.54 13.89 12.62
N VAL A 148 -35.45 13.16 12.82
CA VAL A 148 -34.56 13.38 13.98
C VAL A 148 -33.18 13.81 13.53
N ILE A 149 -32.46 12.97 12.79
CA ILE A 149 -31.05 13.24 12.46
C ILE A 149 -30.90 14.44 11.52
N ARG A 150 -31.70 14.49 10.45
CA ARG A 150 -31.67 15.56 9.43
C ARG A 150 -32.51 16.78 9.81
N TYR A 151 -33.04 16.83 11.03
CA TYR A 151 -33.66 18.04 11.53
C TYR A 151 -32.60 19.13 11.73
N ASP A 152 -33.02 20.38 11.48
CA ASP A 152 -32.13 21.53 11.49
C ASP A 152 -31.34 21.65 12.80
N GLY A 153 -30.02 21.85 12.66
CA GLY A 153 -29.06 21.89 13.76
C GLY A 153 -28.62 20.54 14.34
N ILE A 154 -29.43 19.47 14.31
CA ILE A 154 -29.05 18.16 14.90
C ILE A 154 -27.93 17.51 14.07
N ARG A 155 -28.09 17.46 12.75
CA ARG A 155 -27.11 16.84 11.84
C ARG A 155 -25.73 17.48 12.00
N ASP A 156 -25.67 18.80 11.90
CA ASP A 156 -24.41 19.54 11.92
C ASP A 156 -23.78 19.45 13.33
N ASN A 157 -24.59 19.49 14.40
CA ASN A 157 -24.10 19.26 15.75
C ASN A 157 -23.55 17.85 15.96
N LEU A 158 -24.24 16.82 15.45
CA LEU A 158 -23.77 15.44 15.51
C LEU A 158 -22.42 15.31 14.80
N SER A 159 -22.33 15.79 13.57
CA SER A 159 -21.09 15.78 12.79
C SER A 159 -19.97 16.47 13.57
N ASN A 160 -20.16 17.73 13.98
CA ASN A 160 -19.16 18.50 14.74
C ASN A 160 -18.77 17.84 16.06
N THR A 161 -19.70 17.23 16.78
CA THR A 161 -19.42 16.54 18.05
C THR A 161 -18.50 15.35 17.81
N LEU A 162 -18.81 14.51 16.81
CA LEU A 162 -17.98 13.35 16.47
C LEU A 162 -16.59 13.78 15.98
N LEU A 163 -16.52 14.81 15.12
CA LEU A 163 -15.26 15.37 14.63
C LEU A 163 -14.38 15.89 15.76
N ASN A 164 -14.95 16.69 16.67
CA ASN A 164 -14.23 17.25 17.82
C ASN A 164 -13.74 16.16 18.76
N MET A 165 -14.53 15.09 18.97
CA MET A 165 -14.10 13.94 19.76
C MET A 165 -12.89 13.24 19.14
N ILE A 166 -12.89 13.01 17.83
CA ILE A 166 -11.74 12.39 17.15
C ILE A 166 -10.52 13.33 17.17
N MET A 167 -10.74 14.64 17.01
CA MET A 167 -9.67 15.63 17.11
C MET A 167 -9.07 15.68 18.52
N ALA A 168 -9.88 15.66 19.57
CA ALA A 168 -9.42 15.60 20.97
C ALA A 168 -8.59 14.32 21.22
N GLU A 169 -9.04 13.18 20.70
CA GLU A 169 -8.30 11.92 20.79
C GLU A 169 -6.92 12.00 20.11
N ARG A 170 -6.81 12.67 18.95
CA ARG A 170 -5.52 12.91 18.27
C ARG A 170 -4.56 13.77 19.10
N HIS A 171 -5.08 14.63 19.97
CA HIS A 171 -4.31 15.41 20.94
C HIS A 171 -3.98 14.63 22.22
N GLY A 172 -4.42 13.37 22.33
CA GLY A 172 -4.17 12.51 23.49
C GLY A 172 -5.19 12.65 24.61
N GLU A 173 -6.33 13.30 24.36
CA GLU A 173 -7.42 13.41 25.33
C GLU A 173 -8.21 12.09 25.42
N ALA A 174 -8.74 11.80 26.61
CA ALA A 174 -9.56 10.62 26.85
C ALA A 174 -10.97 10.83 26.28
N VAL A 175 -11.38 9.96 25.35
CA VAL A 175 -12.64 10.07 24.61
C VAL A 175 -13.43 8.77 24.70
N HIS A 176 -14.75 8.87 24.85
CA HIS A 176 -15.66 7.71 24.83
C HIS A 176 -15.83 7.16 23.40
N MET A 177 -14.86 6.35 22.95
CA MET A 177 -14.83 5.75 21.59
C MET A 177 -16.09 4.93 21.25
N LEU A 178 -16.72 4.30 22.24
CA LEU A 178 -17.95 3.54 22.02
C LEU A 178 -19.11 4.44 21.54
N SER A 179 -19.19 5.67 22.03
CA SER A 179 -20.20 6.63 21.58
C SER A 179 -20.01 7.02 20.12
N VAL A 180 -18.77 7.22 19.68
CA VAL A 180 -18.43 7.47 18.27
C VAL A 180 -18.80 6.28 17.41
N LYS A 181 -18.43 5.07 17.85
CA LYS A 181 -18.75 3.81 17.15
C LYS A 181 -20.25 3.64 16.96
N ASN A 182 -21.03 3.81 18.03
CA ASN A 182 -22.48 3.64 17.98
C ASN A 182 -23.15 4.66 17.06
N ALA A 183 -22.71 5.92 17.10
CA ALA A 183 -23.20 6.95 16.19
C ALA A 183 -22.88 6.61 14.72
N CYS A 184 -21.67 6.13 14.43
CA CYS A 184 -21.29 5.68 13.07
C CYS A 184 -22.15 4.50 12.61
N LEU A 185 -22.38 3.51 13.47
CA LEU A 185 -23.25 2.36 13.17
C LEU A 185 -24.70 2.79 12.92
N MET A 186 -25.22 3.74 13.70
CA MET A 186 -26.54 4.33 13.46
C MET A 186 -26.60 5.00 12.09
N LEU A 187 -25.65 5.88 11.76
CA LEU A 187 -25.62 6.57 10.45
C LEU A 187 -25.54 5.57 9.27
N MET A 188 -24.81 4.47 9.44
CA MET A 188 -24.77 3.39 8.45
C MET A 188 -26.13 2.69 8.31
N ALA A 189 -26.79 2.36 9.42
CA ALA A 189 -28.11 1.72 9.42
C ALA A 189 -29.19 2.62 8.78
N LEU A 190 -29.13 3.93 8.99
CA LEU A 190 -30.05 4.91 8.40
C LEU A 190 -29.93 5.04 6.87
N GLY A 191 -28.85 4.52 6.28
CA GLY A 191 -28.70 4.39 4.83
C GLY A 191 -29.46 3.22 4.21
N ILE A 192 -29.98 2.29 5.03
CA ILE A 192 -30.85 1.13 4.73
C ILE A 192 -30.21 0.09 3.79
N HIS A 193 -29.67 0.52 2.64
CA HIS A 193 -28.91 -0.29 1.68
C HIS A 193 -27.68 0.43 1.10
N ALA A 194 -27.38 1.65 1.55
CA ALA A 194 -26.26 2.43 1.08
C ALA A 194 -25.49 3.06 2.25
N ARG A 195 -24.26 3.52 1.98
CA ARG A 195 -23.43 4.24 2.96
C ARG A 195 -23.72 5.75 2.95
N THR A 196 -24.67 6.23 2.15
CA THR A 196 -24.86 7.65 1.83
C THR A 196 -25.04 8.54 3.05
N VAL A 197 -25.86 8.14 4.03
CA VAL A 197 -26.08 8.94 5.25
C VAL A 197 -24.78 9.06 6.06
N TYR A 198 -24.06 7.95 6.24
CA TYR A 198 -22.74 7.96 6.90
C TYR A 198 -21.70 8.77 6.11
N GLU A 199 -21.67 8.63 4.78
CA GLU A 199 -20.72 9.32 3.91
C GLU A 199 -20.95 10.83 3.88
N GLU A 200 -22.19 11.26 3.69
CA GLU A 200 -22.59 12.67 3.60
C GLU A 200 -22.50 13.37 4.96
N ASP A 201 -23.07 12.78 6.00
CA ASP A 201 -23.27 13.47 7.28
C ASP A 201 -22.03 13.36 8.19
N PHE A 202 -21.11 12.41 7.93
CA PHE A 202 -19.91 12.20 8.75
C PHE A 202 -18.61 11.97 7.97
N GLU A 203 -18.51 10.95 7.10
CA GLU A 203 -17.23 10.52 6.51
C GLU A 203 -16.57 11.63 5.69
N ASN A 204 -17.33 12.33 4.84
CA ASN A 204 -16.80 13.41 4.01
C ASN A 204 -16.32 14.60 4.87
N PRO A 205 -17.11 15.15 5.82
CA PRO A 205 -16.62 16.13 6.79
C PRO A 205 -15.38 15.66 7.57
N PHE A 206 -15.35 14.40 7.98
CA PHE A 206 -14.22 13.80 8.70
C PHE A 206 -12.93 13.78 7.89
N LEU A 207 -13.01 13.33 6.63
CA LEU A 207 -11.87 13.30 5.73
C LEU A 207 -11.38 14.73 5.44
N GLN A 208 -12.28 15.70 5.28
CA GLN A 208 -11.92 17.10 5.05
C GLN A 208 -11.21 17.72 6.26
N GLN A 209 -11.77 17.58 7.47
CA GLN A 209 -11.13 18.11 8.69
C GLN A 209 -9.78 17.42 8.94
N SER A 210 -9.70 16.12 8.66
CA SER A 210 -8.45 15.36 8.80
C SER A 210 -7.38 15.83 7.81
N ALA A 211 -7.77 16.13 6.57
CA ALA A 211 -6.84 16.66 5.58
C ALA A 211 -6.25 18.01 6.04
N GLU A 212 -7.08 18.90 6.58
CA GLU A 212 -6.62 20.17 7.13
C GLU A 212 -5.67 19.98 8.32
N PHE A 213 -6.04 19.11 9.27
CA PHE A 213 -5.21 18.77 10.42
C PHE A 213 -3.83 18.23 10.00
N PHE A 214 -3.78 17.24 9.10
CA PHE A 214 -2.51 16.64 8.67
C PHE A 214 -1.68 17.57 7.79
N ARG A 215 -2.32 18.49 7.05
CA ARG A 215 -1.60 19.54 6.31
C ARG A 215 -0.84 20.46 7.27
N GLU A 216 -1.49 20.95 8.33
CA GLU A 216 -0.85 21.80 9.33
C GLU A 216 0.25 21.05 10.10
N GLU A 217 -0.03 19.80 10.48
CA GLU A 217 0.95 18.97 11.16
C GLU A 217 2.17 18.66 10.27
N GLY A 218 1.96 18.39 8.99
CA GLY A 218 3.02 18.21 8.01
C GLY A 218 3.93 19.43 7.89
N LEU A 219 3.36 20.64 7.79
CA LEU A 219 4.13 21.89 7.76
C LEU A 219 4.96 22.07 9.04
N ARG A 220 4.39 21.75 10.20
CA ARG A 220 5.10 21.79 11.48
C ARG A 220 6.28 20.80 11.50
N TYR A 221 6.08 19.56 11.04
CA TYR A 221 7.17 18.58 10.97
C TYR A 221 8.27 19.00 9.99
N LEU A 222 7.93 19.60 8.85
CA LEU A 222 8.91 20.10 7.89
C LEU A 222 9.77 21.23 8.47
N SER A 223 9.21 22.07 9.36
CA SER A 223 9.94 23.18 9.98
C SER A 223 11.14 22.73 10.84
N GLU A 224 11.18 21.46 11.26
CA GLU A 224 12.31 20.88 12.00
C GLU A 224 13.51 20.53 11.08
N ASN A 225 13.37 20.63 9.76
CA ASN A 225 14.42 20.41 8.75
C ASN A 225 15.19 19.08 8.90
N ASN A 226 14.48 18.01 9.25
CA ASN A 226 15.06 16.67 9.38
C ASN A 226 14.17 15.62 8.71
N ALA A 227 14.61 15.12 7.55
CA ALA A 227 13.84 14.16 6.77
C ALA A 227 13.62 12.83 7.52
N GLY A 228 14.62 12.36 8.29
CA GLY A 228 14.50 11.11 9.06
C GLY A 228 13.44 11.20 10.15
N ALA A 229 13.47 12.29 10.94
CA ALA A 229 12.46 12.55 11.97
C ALA A 229 11.06 12.74 11.36
N TYR A 230 10.97 13.42 10.21
CA TYR A 230 9.72 13.58 9.47
C TYR A 230 9.14 12.21 9.06
N ILE A 231 9.95 11.35 8.43
CA ILE A 231 9.54 10.02 7.99
C ILE A 231 9.02 9.18 9.16
N GLN A 232 9.73 9.18 10.29
CA GLN A 232 9.31 8.44 11.49
C GLN A 232 7.95 8.92 12.02
N LYS A 233 7.77 10.25 12.12
CA LYS A 233 6.51 10.85 12.58
C LYS A 233 5.35 10.54 11.64
N VAL A 234 5.55 10.62 10.32
CA VAL A 234 4.51 10.25 9.34
C VAL A 234 4.16 8.76 9.44
N GLN A 235 5.16 7.89 9.55
CA GLN A 235 4.91 6.44 9.66
C GLN A 235 4.16 6.10 10.95
N GLN A 236 4.48 6.77 12.05
CA GLN A 236 3.75 6.68 13.31
C GLN A 236 2.30 7.13 13.14
N ARG A 237 2.06 8.31 12.54
CA ARG A 237 0.70 8.83 12.30
C ARG A 237 -0.15 7.92 11.43
N ILE A 238 0.42 7.34 10.36
CA ILE A 238 -0.27 6.37 9.52
C ILE A 238 -0.71 5.14 10.34
N ASN A 239 0.14 4.65 11.22
CA ASN A 239 -0.18 3.51 12.08
C ASN A 239 -1.25 3.85 13.12
N GLU A 240 -1.09 4.98 13.82
CA GLU A 240 -2.07 5.46 14.80
C GLU A 240 -3.45 5.65 14.16
N GLU A 241 -3.52 6.27 12.98
CA GLU A 241 -4.79 6.52 12.29
C GLU A 241 -5.42 5.23 11.75
N SER A 242 -4.62 4.29 11.24
CA SER A 242 -5.13 2.96 10.83
C SER A 242 -5.74 2.21 12.00
N ILE A 243 -5.05 2.17 13.15
CA ILE A 243 -5.55 1.53 14.38
C ILE A 243 -6.85 2.21 14.85
N ARG A 244 -6.87 3.55 14.86
CA ARG A 244 -8.03 4.36 15.24
C ARG A 244 -9.24 4.04 14.36
N ALA A 245 -9.07 4.12 13.04
CA ALA A 245 -10.14 3.84 12.10
C ALA A 245 -10.66 2.40 12.23
N ARG A 246 -9.79 1.40 12.40
CA ARG A 246 -10.21 0.00 12.63
C ARG A 246 -11.00 -0.20 13.92
N HIS A 247 -10.77 0.63 14.94
CA HIS A 247 -11.39 0.43 16.24
C HIS A 247 -12.89 0.76 16.22
N TYR A 248 -13.25 1.87 15.56
CA TYR A 248 -14.62 2.40 15.62
C TYR A 248 -15.20 2.96 14.32
N LEU A 249 -14.46 3.02 13.20
CA LEU A 249 -14.96 3.49 11.91
C LEU A 249 -15.22 2.31 10.95
N ASP A 250 -15.88 2.61 9.83
CA ASP A 250 -16.12 1.66 8.76
C ASP A 250 -14.81 1.27 8.03
N ALA A 251 -14.73 0.03 7.53
CA ALA A 251 -13.54 -0.50 6.88
C ALA A 251 -13.13 0.30 5.63
N MET A 252 -14.09 0.87 4.88
CA MET A 252 -13.76 1.71 3.73
C MET A 252 -13.26 3.10 4.17
N THR A 253 -13.66 3.56 5.35
CA THR A 253 -13.14 4.81 5.93
C THR A 253 -11.67 4.69 6.26
N GLU A 254 -11.20 3.54 6.75
CA GLU A 254 -9.77 3.28 6.96
C GLU A 254 -8.98 3.49 5.66
N VAL A 255 -9.45 2.90 4.55
CA VAL A 255 -8.78 3.05 3.26
C VAL A 255 -8.77 4.52 2.80
N LYS A 256 -9.88 5.26 3.00
CA LYS A 256 -9.98 6.66 2.60
C LYS A 256 -9.12 7.58 3.47
N ILE A 257 -9.09 7.39 4.79
CA ILE A 257 -8.29 8.25 5.68
C ILE A 257 -6.79 8.03 5.47
N ILE A 258 -6.34 6.80 5.26
CA ILE A 258 -4.93 6.53 4.97
C ILE A 258 -4.50 7.20 3.67
N LYS A 259 -5.36 7.24 2.65
CA LYS A 259 -5.11 8.01 1.42
C LYS A 259 -4.99 9.51 1.69
N VAL A 260 -5.78 10.07 2.61
CA VAL A 260 -5.65 11.48 3.02
C VAL A 260 -4.28 11.74 3.64
N LEU A 261 -3.80 10.88 4.55
CA LEU A 261 -2.45 11.01 5.12
C LEU A 261 -1.37 10.90 4.05
N GLU A 262 -1.49 9.93 3.14
CA GLU A 262 -0.56 9.73 2.03
C GLU A 262 -0.50 10.96 1.12
N GLU A 263 -1.64 11.59 0.84
CA GLU A 263 -1.70 12.82 0.04
C GLU A 263 -1.10 14.03 0.77
N GLU A 264 -1.56 14.32 1.97
CA GLU A 264 -1.19 15.55 2.70
C GLU A 264 0.23 15.50 3.28
N LEU A 265 0.67 14.33 3.78
CA LEU A 265 1.98 14.19 4.43
C LEU A 265 3.07 13.69 3.50
N ILE A 266 2.75 13.00 2.40
CA ILE A 266 3.76 12.42 1.50
C ILE A 266 3.72 13.08 0.13
N SER A 267 2.63 12.94 -0.64
CA SER A 267 2.53 13.40 -2.03
C SER A 267 2.85 14.89 -2.19
N LYS A 268 2.21 15.75 -1.39
CA LYS A 268 2.39 17.21 -1.48
C LYS A 268 3.78 17.69 -1.06
N ASN A 269 4.45 16.95 -0.17
CA ASN A 269 5.74 17.33 0.43
C ASN A 269 6.92 16.56 -0.16
N LEU A 270 6.68 15.77 -1.20
CA LEU A 270 7.59 14.75 -1.72
C LEU A 270 8.96 15.30 -2.12
N ARG A 271 8.98 16.39 -2.91
CA ARG A 271 10.24 17.04 -3.30
C ARG A 271 10.97 17.66 -2.11
N ILE A 272 10.23 18.26 -1.17
CA ILE A 272 10.82 18.89 0.02
C ILE A 272 11.55 17.84 0.86
N ILE A 273 10.96 16.65 1.03
CA ILE A 273 11.55 15.56 1.81
C ILE A 273 12.77 14.97 1.10
N VAL A 274 12.67 14.75 -0.21
CA VAL A 274 13.75 14.14 -1.03
C VAL A 274 14.96 15.08 -1.15
N ASP A 275 14.71 16.36 -1.39
CA ASP A 275 15.73 17.39 -1.63
C ASP A 275 16.12 18.13 -0.34
N MET A 276 15.66 17.67 0.83
CA MET A 276 15.88 18.36 2.10
C MET A 276 17.37 18.55 2.37
N GLU A 277 17.75 19.77 2.72
CA GLU A 277 19.15 20.09 3.00
C GLU A 277 19.66 19.28 4.19
N ASN A 278 20.87 18.73 4.09
CA ASN A 278 21.57 17.97 5.14
C ASN A 278 20.84 16.73 5.70
N SER A 279 19.71 16.32 5.11
CA SER A 279 18.98 15.13 5.56
C SER A 279 18.24 14.37 4.46
N GLY A 280 18.07 14.94 3.26
CA GLY A 280 17.44 14.29 2.10
C GLY A 280 18.29 13.19 1.45
N VAL A 281 17.81 12.69 0.31
CA VAL A 281 18.38 11.50 -0.38
C VAL A 281 19.87 11.66 -0.65
N VAL A 282 20.29 12.81 -1.17
CA VAL A 282 21.70 13.07 -1.51
C VAL A 282 22.58 12.96 -0.27
N HIS A 283 22.18 13.60 0.83
CA HIS A 283 22.92 13.54 2.08
C HIS A 283 23.02 12.11 2.64
N MET A 284 21.89 11.38 2.64
CA MET A 284 21.88 9.98 3.10
C MET A 284 22.76 9.08 2.24
N LEU A 285 22.80 9.30 0.91
CA LEU A 285 23.70 8.60 0.01
C LEU A 285 25.16 8.95 0.28
N THR A 286 25.47 10.23 0.52
CA THR A 286 26.85 10.67 0.82
C THR A 286 27.38 10.04 2.10
N GLN A 287 26.54 9.95 3.14
CA GLN A 287 26.90 9.45 4.47
C GLN A 287 26.65 7.94 4.67
N ASP A 288 26.34 7.19 3.61
CA ASP A 288 26.07 5.74 3.67
C ASP A 288 24.98 5.34 4.70
N ARG A 289 23.92 6.15 4.82
CA ARG A 289 22.80 5.89 5.74
C ARG A 289 21.77 4.95 5.11
N TYR A 290 22.08 3.66 5.10
CA TYR A 290 21.23 2.63 4.48
C TYR A 290 19.84 2.51 5.11
N GLU A 291 19.74 2.53 6.45
CA GLU A 291 18.48 2.39 7.18
C GLU A 291 17.54 3.57 6.92
N ASP A 292 18.07 4.80 6.95
CA ASP A 292 17.29 6.01 6.68
C ASP A 292 16.79 6.04 5.22
N LEU A 293 17.62 5.61 4.27
CA LEU A 293 17.21 5.47 2.87
C LEU A 293 16.12 4.40 2.70
N ASN A 294 16.21 3.28 3.44
CA ASN A 294 15.17 2.27 3.41
C ASN A 294 13.84 2.80 3.97
N ALA A 295 13.88 3.49 5.11
CA ALA A 295 12.70 4.12 5.69
C ALA A 295 12.05 5.11 4.72
N MET A 296 12.86 5.93 4.04
CA MET A 296 12.38 6.84 3.00
C MET A 296 11.79 6.10 1.81
N TYR A 297 12.45 5.05 1.32
CA TYR A 297 11.98 4.23 0.21
C TYR A 297 10.63 3.57 0.53
N VAL A 298 10.48 2.96 1.70
CA VAL A 298 9.23 2.33 2.15
C VAL A 298 8.10 3.35 2.23
N LEU A 299 8.36 4.55 2.74
CA LEU A 299 7.36 5.62 2.81
C LEU A 299 6.95 6.10 1.41
N LEU A 300 7.92 6.40 0.54
CA LEU A 300 7.67 6.94 -0.80
C LEU A 300 7.04 5.89 -1.74
N LYS A 301 7.23 4.59 -1.49
CA LYS A 301 6.57 3.50 -2.23
C LYS A 301 5.03 3.54 -2.12
N ARG A 302 4.49 4.20 -1.09
CA ARG A 302 3.04 4.29 -0.83
C ARG A 302 2.31 5.21 -1.81
N VAL A 303 3.01 6.17 -2.41
CA VAL A 303 2.40 7.19 -3.27
C VAL A 303 2.85 7.06 -4.73
N PRO A 304 1.98 7.40 -5.69
CA PRO A 304 2.38 7.47 -7.09
C PRO A 304 3.52 8.48 -7.26
N ASN A 305 4.48 8.16 -8.12
CA ASN A 305 5.67 8.98 -8.39
C ASN A 305 6.67 9.15 -7.22
N GLY A 306 6.43 8.54 -6.04
CA GLY A 306 7.39 8.60 -4.93
C GLY A 306 8.74 8.01 -5.30
N LEU A 307 8.74 6.77 -5.80
CA LEU A 307 9.96 6.09 -6.22
C LEU A 307 10.65 6.77 -7.42
N THR A 308 9.88 7.38 -8.33
CA THR A 308 10.47 8.04 -9.50
C THR A 308 11.26 9.28 -9.11
N VAL A 309 10.74 10.12 -8.22
CA VAL A 309 11.46 11.30 -7.73
C VAL A 309 12.68 10.92 -6.90
N MET A 310 12.55 9.93 -6.00
CA MET A 310 13.70 9.42 -5.23
C MET A 310 14.80 8.86 -6.15
N SER A 311 14.41 8.08 -7.17
CA SER A 311 15.36 7.53 -8.15
C SER A 311 16.02 8.63 -8.99
N SER A 312 15.32 9.72 -9.28
CA SER A 312 15.88 10.87 -9.99
C SER A 312 16.92 11.61 -9.15
N ALA A 313 16.68 11.81 -7.85
CA ALA A 313 17.65 12.42 -6.95
C ALA A 313 18.91 11.55 -6.81
N MET A 314 18.73 10.23 -6.67
CA MET A 314 19.84 9.26 -6.68
C MET A 314 20.61 9.30 -8.01
N SER A 315 19.90 9.32 -9.14
CA SER A 315 20.51 9.34 -10.48
C SER A 315 21.37 10.58 -10.67
N ASN A 316 20.86 11.75 -10.30
CA ASN A 316 21.59 13.01 -10.37
C ASN A 316 22.89 12.95 -9.54
N TYR A 317 22.81 12.45 -8.31
CA TYR A 317 23.99 12.27 -7.45
C TYR A 317 24.98 11.26 -8.03
N LEU A 318 24.51 10.09 -8.49
CA LEU A 318 25.37 9.06 -9.08
C LEU A 318 26.07 9.56 -10.35
N ARG A 319 25.37 10.29 -11.21
CA ARG A 319 25.95 10.92 -12.40
C ARG A 319 27.01 11.94 -12.04
N GLN A 320 26.78 12.78 -11.03
CA GLN A 320 27.78 13.74 -10.55
C GLN A 320 29.04 13.03 -10.06
N GLN A 321 28.91 12.00 -9.22
CA GLN A 321 30.03 11.21 -8.73
C GLN A 321 30.79 10.51 -9.86
N GLY A 322 30.08 9.86 -10.79
CA GLY A 322 30.71 9.16 -11.92
C GLY A 322 31.41 10.13 -12.90
N THR A 323 30.80 11.28 -13.17
CA THR A 323 31.38 12.31 -14.04
C THR A 323 32.60 12.97 -13.41
N ALA A 324 32.61 13.18 -12.09
CA ALA A 324 33.78 13.68 -11.36
C ALA A 324 34.98 12.73 -11.50
N LEU A 325 34.77 11.41 -11.35
CA LEU A 325 35.83 10.40 -11.56
C LEU A 325 36.41 10.43 -12.98
N VAL A 326 35.58 10.70 -13.99
CA VAL A 326 36.02 10.87 -15.38
C VAL A 326 36.85 12.15 -15.56
N HIS A 327 36.44 13.25 -14.94
CA HIS A 327 37.16 14.53 -15.05
C HIS A 327 38.49 14.54 -14.29
N GLU A 328 38.58 13.93 -13.11
CA GLU A 328 39.83 13.81 -12.34
C GLU A 328 40.95 13.14 -13.15
N LEU A 329 40.58 12.10 -13.91
CA LEU A 329 41.47 11.40 -14.82
C LEU A 329 41.90 12.27 -16.01
N THR A 330 40.95 12.98 -16.62
CA THR A 330 41.19 13.79 -17.82
C THR A 330 42.09 15.00 -17.53
N ASN A 331 41.96 15.57 -16.32
CA ASN A 331 42.74 16.74 -15.89
C ASN A 331 44.14 16.38 -15.37
N GLY A 332 44.56 15.11 -15.44
CA GLY A 332 45.89 14.67 -15.02
C GLY A 332 46.13 14.73 -13.51
N ILE A 333 45.07 14.79 -12.71
CA ILE A 333 45.16 14.82 -11.25
C ILE A 333 45.30 13.37 -10.75
N SER A 334 46.55 12.91 -10.66
CA SER A 334 47.01 11.78 -9.82
C SER A 334 46.37 10.39 -9.99
N THR A 335 45.47 10.16 -10.96
CA THR A 335 44.76 8.87 -11.10
C THR A 335 45.31 8.07 -12.27
N SER A 336 45.85 6.87 -12.01
CA SER A 336 46.25 5.95 -13.07
C SER A 336 45.03 5.31 -13.74
N PRO A 337 45.11 4.84 -15.00
CA PRO A 337 44.03 4.08 -15.66
C PRO A 337 43.48 2.92 -14.83
N VAL A 338 44.36 2.20 -14.12
CA VAL A 338 44.00 1.09 -13.24
C VAL A 338 43.20 1.61 -12.03
N GLN A 339 43.66 2.68 -11.40
CA GLN A 339 42.97 3.30 -10.25
C GLN A 339 41.59 3.85 -10.64
N PHE A 340 41.45 4.41 -11.85
CA PHE A 340 40.16 4.87 -12.36
C PHE A 340 39.12 3.73 -12.41
N ILE A 341 39.50 2.58 -12.98
CA ILE A 341 38.62 1.40 -13.02
C ILE A 341 38.33 0.88 -11.60
N GLU A 342 39.31 0.87 -10.70
CA GLU A 342 39.09 0.49 -9.29
C GLU A 342 38.09 1.41 -8.58
N ASN A 343 38.17 2.72 -8.81
CA ASN A 343 37.24 3.70 -8.26
C ASN A 343 35.82 3.48 -8.79
N LEU A 344 35.67 3.19 -10.09
CA LEU A 344 34.38 2.83 -10.69
C LEU A 344 33.80 1.54 -10.13
N LEU A 345 34.62 0.49 -9.98
CA LEU A 345 34.19 -0.78 -9.36
C LEU A 345 33.78 -0.59 -7.90
N SER A 346 34.46 0.30 -7.18
CA SER A 346 34.13 0.65 -5.79
C SER A 346 32.81 1.42 -5.71
N LEU A 347 32.60 2.39 -6.60
CA LEU A 347 31.33 3.10 -6.73
C LEU A 347 30.19 2.15 -7.08
N LYS A 348 30.41 1.20 -8.01
CA LYS A 348 29.40 0.20 -8.39
C LYS A 348 29.04 -0.69 -7.21
N SER A 349 30.05 -1.18 -6.49
CA SER A 349 29.85 -2.01 -5.30
C SER A 349 29.06 -1.27 -4.22
N ARG A 350 29.31 0.04 -4.05
CA ARG A 350 28.57 0.90 -3.11
C ARG A 350 27.10 1.02 -3.51
N PHE A 351 26.79 1.29 -4.79
CA PHE A 351 25.41 1.40 -5.25
C PHE A 351 24.66 0.06 -5.31
N ASP A 352 25.36 -1.06 -5.51
CA ASP A 352 24.77 -2.40 -5.36
C ASP A 352 24.39 -2.70 -3.91
N LYS A 353 25.17 -2.19 -2.93
CA LYS A 353 24.80 -2.25 -1.51
C LYS A 353 23.57 -1.39 -1.22
N PHE A 354 23.48 -0.17 -1.74
CA PHE A 354 22.25 0.64 -1.61
C PHE A 354 21.04 -0.06 -2.23
N LEU A 355 21.20 -0.62 -3.44
CA LEU A 355 20.13 -1.34 -4.11
C LEU A 355 19.61 -2.52 -3.28
N SER A 356 20.52 -3.29 -2.67
CA SER A 356 20.16 -4.47 -1.89
C SER A 356 19.64 -4.16 -0.48
N GLN A 357 20.27 -3.21 0.22
CA GLN A 357 19.97 -2.92 1.63
C GLN A 357 18.93 -1.81 1.83
N ALA A 358 18.88 -0.81 0.94
CA ALA A 358 17.97 0.32 1.08
C ALA A 358 16.75 0.22 0.15
N PHE A 359 16.92 -0.29 -1.07
CA PHE A 359 15.89 -0.22 -2.12
C PHE A 359 15.25 -1.58 -2.45
N GLU A 360 15.35 -2.59 -1.59
CA GLU A 360 14.70 -3.91 -1.75
C GLU A 360 14.95 -4.60 -3.11
N ASN A 361 16.10 -4.35 -3.75
CA ASN A 361 16.40 -4.78 -5.13
C ASN A 361 15.38 -4.32 -6.18
N ASP A 362 14.77 -3.15 -5.98
CA ASP A 362 13.77 -2.59 -6.88
C ASP A 362 14.30 -2.42 -8.32
N SER A 363 13.49 -2.86 -9.28
CA SER A 363 13.84 -2.90 -10.70
C SER A 363 14.06 -1.51 -11.32
N LEU A 364 13.34 -0.49 -10.84
CA LEU A 364 13.52 0.89 -11.29
C LEU A 364 14.92 1.38 -10.89
N PHE A 365 15.29 1.22 -9.62
CA PHE A 365 16.59 1.63 -9.11
C PHE A 365 17.73 0.86 -9.78
N ARG A 366 17.58 -0.46 -9.97
CA ARG A 366 18.56 -1.27 -10.73
C ARG A 366 18.76 -0.73 -12.15
N ARG A 367 17.67 -0.43 -12.86
CA ARG A 367 17.73 0.11 -14.23
C ARG A 367 18.38 1.48 -14.27
N VAL A 368 18.03 2.37 -13.35
CA VAL A 368 18.61 3.72 -13.24
C VAL A 368 20.12 3.64 -12.97
N ILE A 369 20.55 2.84 -12.00
CA ILE A 369 21.97 2.63 -11.70
C ILE A 369 22.70 2.10 -12.94
N SER A 370 22.15 1.09 -13.61
CA SER A 370 22.73 0.52 -14.84
C SER A 370 22.90 1.57 -15.94
N ALA A 371 21.87 2.39 -16.18
CA ALA A 371 21.87 3.43 -17.21
C ALA A 371 22.88 4.55 -16.88
N ASP A 372 23.03 4.90 -15.60
CA ASP A 372 23.98 5.93 -15.19
C ASP A 372 25.43 5.47 -15.31
N PHE A 373 25.72 4.20 -14.97
CA PHE A 373 27.04 3.59 -15.22
C PHE A 373 27.40 3.55 -16.70
N GLU A 374 26.45 3.21 -17.57
CA GLU A 374 26.63 3.30 -19.01
C GLU A 374 26.89 4.74 -19.46
N TYR A 375 26.16 5.72 -18.90
CA TYR A 375 26.32 7.12 -19.27
C TYR A 375 27.75 7.64 -19.00
N PHE A 376 28.22 7.60 -17.74
CA PHE A 376 29.51 8.24 -17.43
C PHE A 376 30.72 7.40 -17.87
N LEU A 377 30.61 6.07 -17.96
CA LEU A 377 31.71 5.24 -18.47
C LEU A 377 32.07 5.60 -19.91
N ASN A 378 31.07 5.94 -20.73
CA ASN A 378 31.24 6.29 -22.14
C ASN A 378 31.50 7.79 -22.37
N LEU A 379 31.57 8.62 -21.32
CA LEU A 379 32.05 10.01 -21.46
C LEU A 379 33.56 10.08 -21.74
N ASN A 380 34.32 9.04 -21.36
CA ASN A 380 35.74 8.93 -21.63
C ASN A 380 36.00 7.92 -22.76
N PRO A 381 36.45 8.37 -23.95
CA PRO A 381 36.78 7.48 -25.07
C PRO A 381 37.89 6.46 -24.75
N SER A 382 38.72 6.72 -23.74
CA SER A 382 39.78 5.80 -23.31
C SER A 382 39.31 4.73 -22.30
N SER A 383 38.05 4.74 -21.87
CA SER A 383 37.50 3.72 -20.95
C SER A 383 37.72 2.26 -21.42
N PRO A 384 37.55 1.90 -22.72
CA PRO A 384 37.86 0.56 -23.22
C PRO A 384 39.34 0.16 -23.02
N GLU A 385 40.26 1.08 -23.26
CA GLU A 385 41.70 0.85 -23.04
C GLU A 385 42.01 0.66 -21.56
N TYR A 386 41.44 1.52 -20.70
CA TYR A 386 41.70 1.49 -19.26
C TYR A 386 41.16 0.22 -18.61
N LEU A 387 39.99 -0.26 -19.03
CA LEU A 387 39.48 -1.56 -18.59
C LEU A 387 40.40 -2.71 -19.02
N SER A 388 40.93 -2.66 -20.25
CA SER A 388 41.90 -3.64 -20.74
C SER A 388 43.21 -3.62 -19.94
N LEU A 389 43.73 -2.43 -19.63
CA LEU A 389 44.92 -2.24 -18.78
C LEU A 389 44.70 -2.74 -17.36
N PHE A 390 43.52 -2.49 -16.79
CA PHE A 390 43.15 -3.00 -15.47
C PHE A 390 43.19 -4.53 -15.43
N ILE A 391 42.55 -5.20 -16.40
CA ILE A 391 42.58 -6.66 -16.50
C ILE A 391 44.01 -7.17 -16.69
N ASP A 392 44.80 -6.52 -17.55
CA ASP A 392 46.21 -6.85 -17.77
C ASP A 392 47.06 -6.72 -16.50
N ASP A 393 46.91 -5.65 -15.73
CA ASP A 393 47.63 -5.44 -14.46
C ASP A 393 47.27 -6.52 -13.43
N LYS A 394 45.98 -6.86 -13.28
CA LYS A 394 45.53 -7.93 -12.38
C LYS A 394 46.04 -9.30 -12.79
N LEU A 395 46.16 -9.59 -14.08
CA LEU A 395 46.73 -10.86 -14.57
C LEU A 395 48.27 -10.90 -14.48
N LYS A 396 48.96 -9.76 -14.61
CA LYS A 396 50.43 -9.65 -14.50
C LYS A 396 50.94 -9.72 -13.06
N LYS A 397 50.30 -8.98 -12.14
CA LYS A 397 50.73 -8.85 -10.74
C LYS A 397 50.03 -9.84 -9.79
N GLY A 398 48.98 -10.52 -10.24
CA GLY A 398 48.00 -11.17 -9.36
C GLY A 398 48.30 -12.57 -8.83
N SER A 399 49.18 -13.38 -9.42
CA SER A 399 49.34 -14.76 -8.93
C SER A 399 50.11 -14.92 -7.61
N LYS A 400 50.72 -13.85 -7.06
CA LYS A 400 51.48 -13.93 -5.79
C LYS A 400 50.85 -13.24 -4.58
N ALA A 401 49.82 -12.41 -4.77
CA ALA A 401 49.27 -11.56 -3.69
C ALA A 401 47.75 -11.73 -3.44
N MET A 402 46.99 -12.28 -4.39
CA MET A 402 45.55 -12.53 -4.24
C MET A 402 45.23 -14.00 -4.50
N SER A 403 44.19 -14.53 -3.86
CA SER A 403 43.74 -15.89 -4.11
C SER A 403 43.10 -16.02 -5.51
N GLU A 404 43.07 -17.22 -6.07
CA GLU A 404 42.38 -17.49 -7.35
C GLU A 404 40.90 -17.09 -7.30
N SER A 405 40.24 -17.31 -6.16
CA SER A 405 38.85 -16.91 -5.92
C SER A 405 38.67 -15.38 -5.98
N ASP A 406 39.57 -14.62 -5.35
CA ASP A 406 39.52 -13.16 -5.37
C ASP A 406 39.75 -12.60 -6.77
N LEU A 407 40.68 -13.21 -7.52
CA LEU A 407 40.94 -12.84 -8.91
C LEU A 407 39.68 -13.03 -9.76
N GLU A 408 39.02 -14.19 -9.65
CA GLU A 408 37.79 -14.49 -10.38
C GLU A 408 36.67 -13.48 -10.04
N ASN A 409 36.48 -13.15 -8.75
CA ASN A 409 35.54 -12.13 -8.31
C ASN A 409 35.85 -10.74 -8.87
N VAL A 410 37.13 -10.39 -9.02
CA VAL A 410 37.53 -9.12 -9.66
C VAL A 410 37.20 -9.15 -11.15
N MET A 411 37.43 -10.27 -11.83
CA MET A 411 37.11 -10.42 -13.25
C MET A 411 35.60 -10.33 -13.51
N ASP A 412 34.78 -10.97 -12.68
CA ASP A 412 33.32 -10.87 -12.78
C ASP A 412 32.84 -9.42 -12.65
N ARG A 413 33.38 -8.68 -11.69
CA ARG A 413 33.05 -7.26 -11.52
C ARG A 413 33.54 -6.41 -12.69
N ALA A 414 34.72 -6.69 -13.25
CA ALA A 414 35.21 -6.02 -14.45
C ALA A 414 34.31 -6.27 -15.67
N MET A 415 33.75 -7.48 -15.79
CA MET A 415 32.79 -7.82 -16.86
C MET A 415 31.46 -7.06 -16.72
N ILE A 416 31.06 -6.66 -15.51
CA ILE A 416 29.92 -5.74 -15.33
C ILE A 416 30.19 -4.40 -16.01
N LEU A 417 31.39 -3.82 -15.82
CA LEU A 417 31.76 -2.58 -16.51
C LEU A 417 31.91 -2.78 -18.03
N PHE A 418 32.48 -3.91 -18.45
CA PHE A 418 32.58 -4.26 -19.88
C PHE A 418 31.22 -4.25 -20.59
N ARG A 419 30.17 -4.77 -19.94
CA ARG A 419 28.80 -4.74 -20.49
C ARG A 419 28.31 -3.32 -20.77
N HIS A 420 28.68 -2.36 -19.93
CA HIS A 420 28.33 -0.94 -20.05
C HIS A 420 29.16 -0.19 -21.11
N LEU A 421 30.20 -0.79 -21.70
CA LEU A 421 30.97 -0.15 -22.78
C LEU A 421 30.21 -0.17 -24.11
N GLN A 422 30.23 0.96 -24.82
CA GLN A 422 29.72 1.07 -26.19
C GLN A 422 30.75 0.57 -27.22
N GLU A 423 32.00 1.03 -27.13
CA GLU A 423 33.09 0.70 -28.06
C GLU A 423 33.83 -0.60 -27.67
N LYS A 424 33.14 -1.74 -27.75
CA LYS A 424 33.69 -3.06 -27.37
C LYS A 424 34.81 -3.55 -28.30
N ASP A 425 34.82 -3.13 -29.55
CA ASP A 425 35.85 -3.41 -30.55
C ASP A 425 37.19 -2.71 -30.21
N VAL A 426 37.12 -1.49 -29.68
CA VAL A 426 38.30 -0.77 -29.16
C VAL A 426 38.89 -1.53 -27.97
N PHE A 427 38.05 -2.00 -27.04
CA PHE A 427 38.51 -2.88 -25.95
C PHE A 427 39.21 -4.13 -26.49
N GLU A 428 38.61 -4.83 -27.46
CA GLU A 428 39.17 -6.05 -28.06
C GLU A 428 40.58 -5.80 -28.62
N ARG A 429 40.79 -4.66 -29.30
CA ARG A 429 42.08 -4.26 -29.87
C ARG A 429 43.15 -4.15 -28.78
N TYR A 430 42.88 -3.42 -27.70
CA TYR A 430 43.82 -3.26 -26.59
C TYR A 430 44.04 -4.58 -25.84
N TYR A 431 42.98 -5.35 -25.61
CA TYR A 431 43.06 -6.66 -24.95
C TYR A 431 43.99 -7.62 -25.71
N LYS A 432 43.85 -7.70 -27.04
CA LYS A 432 44.77 -8.50 -27.88
C LYS A 432 46.22 -8.06 -27.76
N GLN A 433 46.49 -6.75 -27.77
CA GLN A 433 47.85 -6.23 -27.63
C GLN A 433 48.46 -6.59 -26.27
N HIS A 434 47.69 -6.46 -25.19
CA HIS A 434 48.13 -6.83 -23.85
C HIS A 434 48.34 -8.34 -23.70
N LEU A 435 47.40 -9.15 -24.20
CA LEU A 435 47.52 -10.60 -24.20
C LEU A 435 48.76 -11.07 -24.99
N ALA A 436 49.01 -10.52 -26.17
CA ALA A 436 50.19 -10.88 -26.98
C ALA A 436 51.49 -10.67 -26.19
N LYS A 437 51.61 -9.54 -25.48
CA LYS A 437 52.76 -9.25 -24.63
C LYS A 437 52.88 -10.27 -23.48
N ARG A 438 51.77 -10.64 -22.83
CA ARG A 438 51.78 -11.63 -21.74
C ARG A 438 52.17 -13.02 -22.20
N LEU A 439 51.62 -13.48 -23.35
CA LEU A 439 51.94 -14.80 -23.92
C LEU A 439 53.41 -14.92 -24.35
N LEU A 440 54.01 -13.83 -24.88
CA LEU A 440 55.40 -13.84 -25.38
C LEU A 440 56.46 -13.59 -24.30
N HIS A 441 56.17 -12.73 -23.32
CA HIS A 441 57.18 -12.28 -22.34
C HIS A 441 57.11 -12.99 -20.98
N THR A 442 55.99 -13.61 -20.63
CA THR A 442 55.80 -14.20 -19.29
C THR A 442 55.58 -15.70 -19.42
N ARG A 443 56.36 -16.51 -18.69
CA ARG A 443 56.03 -17.94 -18.46
C ARG A 443 54.65 -17.98 -17.80
N SER A 444 53.64 -18.37 -18.57
CA SER A 444 52.24 -18.36 -18.16
C SER A 444 52.03 -19.16 -16.87
N LEU A 445 51.82 -18.44 -15.76
CA LEU A 445 51.41 -19.00 -14.47
C LEU A 445 49.88 -18.84 -14.26
N ALA A 446 49.14 -18.38 -15.27
CA ALA A 446 47.73 -18.02 -15.17
C ALA A 446 46.91 -18.46 -16.39
N ASP A 447 47.27 -19.58 -17.04
CA ASP A 447 46.58 -20.10 -18.22
C ASP A 447 45.07 -20.30 -17.98
N ASP A 448 44.69 -20.74 -16.79
CA ASP A 448 43.28 -20.99 -16.46
C ASP A 448 42.51 -19.69 -16.18
N ALA A 449 43.14 -18.69 -15.55
CA ALA A 449 42.55 -17.37 -15.36
C ALA A 449 42.36 -16.63 -16.71
N GLU A 450 43.32 -16.75 -17.62
CA GLU A 450 43.20 -16.17 -18.97
C GLU A 450 42.06 -16.84 -19.76
N LYS A 451 41.98 -18.18 -19.72
CA LYS A 451 40.86 -18.92 -20.33
C LYS A 451 39.52 -18.52 -19.71
N SER A 452 39.46 -18.29 -18.39
CA SER A 452 38.26 -17.79 -17.70
C SER A 452 37.81 -16.44 -18.26
N VAL A 453 38.72 -15.46 -18.37
CA VAL A 453 38.38 -14.14 -18.93
C VAL A 453 37.89 -14.26 -20.38
N ILE A 454 38.54 -15.09 -21.21
CA ILE A 454 38.10 -15.31 -22.60
C ILE A 454 36.71 -15.95 -22.64
N ALA A 455 36.43 -16.92 -21.77
CA ALA A 455 35.12 -17.55 -21.68
C ALA A 455 34.03 -16.53 -21.31
N LYS A 456 34.31 -15.61 -20.38
CA LYS A 456 33.39 -14.51 -20.02
C LYS A 456 33.16 -13.55 -21.19
N LEU A 457 34.22 -13.12 -21.88
CA LEU A 457 34.11 -12.27 -23.07
C LEU A 457 33.29 -12.95 -24.18
N ARG A 458 33.46 -14.26 -24.37
CA ARG A 458 32.69 -15.06 -25.32
C ARG A 458 31.21 -15.15 -24.93
N MET A 459 30.90 -15.25 -23.64
CA MET A 459 29.52 -15.26 -23.16
C MET A 459 28.82 -13.94 -23.47
N GLU A 460 29.53 -12.81 -23.31
CA GLU A 460 28.98 -11.47 -23.52
C GLU A 460 28.88 -11.06 -25.00
N CYS A 461 29.87 -11.41 -25.83
CA CYS A 461 29.98 -10.91 -27.21
C CYS A 461 29.94 -12.01 -28.30
N GLY A 462 29.86 -13.28 -27.91
CA GLY A 462 29.86 -14.41 -28.83
C GLY A 462 31.24 -14.83 -29.33
N CYS A 463 31.28 -15.93 -30.08
CA CYS A 463 32.53 -16.56 -30.54
C CYS A 463 33.31 -15.74 -31.58
N HIS A 464 32.64 -14.90 -32.36
CA HIS A 464 33.31 -14.05 -33.35
C HIS A 464 34.23 -13.02 -32.70
N PHE A 465 33.81 -12.46 -31.56
CA PHE A 465 34.59 -11.51 -30.78
C PHE A 465 35.87 -12.14 -30.22
N THR A 466 35.79 -13.37 -29.72
CA THR A 466 36.93 -14.06 -29.10
C THR A 466 37.77 -14.87 -30.07
N SER A 467 37.33 -15.11 -31.31
CA SER A 467 38.00 -16.00 -32.27
C SER A 467 39.49 -15.72 -32.47
N LYS A 468 39.87 -14.43 -32.60
CA LYS A 468 41.27 -14.03 -32.75
C LYS A 468 42.08 -14.22 -31.46
N ILE A 469 41.46 -13.95 -30.31
CA ILE A 469 42.06 -14.10 -28.98
C ILE A 469 42.30 -15.59 -28.68
N GLU A 470 41.32 -16.44 -28.96
CA GLU A 470 41.42 -17.91 -28.86
C GLU A 470 42.47 -18.47 -29.83
N GLY A 471 42.58 -17.91 -31.03
CA GLY A 471 43.60 -18.26 -32.02
C GLY A 471 45.03 -18.09 -31.46
N MET A 472 45.29 -16.98 -30.76
CA MET A 472 46.59 -16.72 -30.14
C MET A 472 46.99 -17.81 -29.13
N PHE A 473 46.04 -18.38 -28.39
CA PHE A 473 46.30 -19.50 -27.48
C PHE A 473 46.59 -20.81 -28.22
N LYS A 474 45.86 -21.09 -29.30
CA LYS A 474 46.11 -22.27 -30.14
C LYS A 474 47.52 -22.22 -30.75
N ASP A 475 47.96 -21.05 -31.20
CA ASP A 475 49.29 -20.86 -31.75
C ASP A 475 50.39 -21.12 -30.70
N MET A 476 50.19 -20.67 -29.46
CA MET A 476 51.12 -20.95 -28.35
C MET A 476 51.20 -22.45 -28.02
N GLN A 477 50.06 -23.15 -27.98
CA GLN A 477 50.03 -24.60 -27.76
C GLN A 477 50.73 -25.36 -28.89
N LEU A 478 50.42 -25.02 -30.14
CA LEU A 478 51.06 -25.61 -31.31
C LEU A 478 52.57 -25.39 -31.29
N SER A 479 53.02 -24.18 -30.94
CA SER A 479 54.45 -23.88 -30.79
C SER A 479 55.11 -24.72 -29.70
N ALA A 480 54.43 -24.99 -28.58
CA ALA A 480 54.94 -25.84 -27.51
C ALA A 480 55.12 -27.29 -27.99
N THR A 481 54.10 -27.85 -28.64
CA THR A 481 54.15 -29.22 -29.21
C THR A 481 55.25 -29.35 -30.27
N ILE A 482 55.40 -28.36 -31.15
CA ILE A 482 56.47 -28.35 -32.16
C ILE A 482 57.84 -28.33 -31.48
N ASN A 483 58.03 -27.49 -30.46
CA ASN A 483 59.30 -27.40 -29.71
C ASN A 483 59.62 -28.70 -28.96
N GLU A 484 58.63 -29.37 -28.40
CA GLU A 484 58.80 -30.68 -27.75
C GLU A 484 59.20 -31.76 -28.75
N ASN A 485 58.53 -31.82 -29.91
CA ASN A 485 58.90 -32.73 -31.00
C ASN A 485 60.34 -32.49 -31.49
N ILE A 486 60.75 -31.22 -31.62
CA ILE A 486 62.13 -30.86 -31.98
C ILE A 486 63.13 -31.32 -30.92
N ARG A 487 62.81 -31.19 -29.62
CA ARG A 487 63.67 -31.69 -28.54
C ARG A 487 63.79 -33.21 -28.57
N ASN A 488 62.66 -33.92 -28.66
CA ASN A 488 62.64 -35.38 -28.74
C ASN A 488 63.44 -35.89 -29.96
N MET A 489 63.36 -35.21 -31.11
CA MET A 489 64.19 -35.55 -32.27
C MET A 489 65.69 -35.29 -32.05
N LYS A 490 66.06 -34.23 -31.33
CA LYS A 490 67.46 -33.97 -30.95
C LYS A 490 68.00 -35.01 -29.98
N ASP A 491 67.18 -35.46 -29.04
CA ASP A 491 67.56 -36.48 -28.05
C ASP A 491 67.63 -37.88 -28.68
N ALA A 492 66.79 -38.18 -29.67
CA ALA A 492 66.81 -39.44 -30.41
C ALA A 492 67.96 -39.55 -31.43
N HIS A 493 68.54 -38.43 -31.88
CA HIS A 493 69.64 -38.40 -32.84
C HIS A 493 70.79 -37.45 -32.41
N PRO A 494 71.55 -37.80 -31.36
CA PRO A 494 72.62 -36.94 -30.82
C PRO A 494 73.77 -36.67 -31.79
N GLU A 495 73.91 -37.51 -32.82
CA GLU A 495 74.93 -37.39 -33.87
C GLU A 495 74.77 -36.19 -34.82
N PHE A 496 73.61 -35.52 -34.82
CA PHE A 496 73.42 -34.26 -35.55
C PHE A 496 73.77 -33.00 -34.73
N VAL A 497 74.10 -33.13 -33.44
CA VAL A 497 74.37 -31.98 -32.56
C VAL A 497 75.86 -31.66 -32.45
N LYS A 498 76.76 -32.60 -32.75
CA LYS A 498 78.22 -32.41 -32.68
C LYS A 498 78.89 -32.33 -34.05
N LYS A 499 78.77 -31.18 -34.73
CA LYS A 499 79.74 -30.75 -35.77
C LYS A 499 79.83 -29.22 -35.82
N LYS A 500 80.52 -28.65 -34.83
CA LYS A 500 81.19 -27.35 -34.93
C LYS A 500 82.33 -27.38 -33.92
N ASP A 501 83.46 -27.91 -34.36
CA ASP A 501 84.81 -27.57 -33.91
C ASP A 501 85.77 -28.26 -34.90
N CYS A 502 86.02 -27.59 -36.02
CA CYS A 502 87.17 -27.86 -36.87
C CYS A 502 88.03 -26.59 -36.86
N HIS A 503 89.14 -26.65 -36.12
CA HIS A 503 90.34 -25.88 -36.42
C HIS A 503 91.31 -26.78 -37.16
#